data_AF-A0A2N6NQT5-F1
#
_entry.id   AF-A0A2N6NQT5-F1
#
_cell.length_a   1.000
_cell.length_b   1.000
_cell.length_c   1.000
_cell.angle_alpha   90.00
_cell.angle_beta   90.00
_cell.angle_gamma   90.00
#
_symmetry.space_group_name_H-M   'P 1'
#
loop_
_entity.id
_entity.type
_entity.pdbx_description
1 polymer ?
#
loop_
_entity_poly.entity_id
_entity_poly.type
_entity_poly.pdbx_seq_one_letter_code
_entity_poly.pdbx_strand_id
1 'polypeptide(L)' 'MRGDKTLVVIDWEAAGWYPEYWEYVLATITAASWKDDWHEYLAKILDEYPNEYAWFDMMVREIWS' A
#
# COMPACT_ATOMS: atom_id res chain seq x y z
N MET A 1 16.65 -5.84 17.23
CA MET A 1 16.59 -6.31 15.83
C MET A 1 17.44 -7.58 15.73
N ARG A 2 16.98 -8.61 15.01
CA ARG A 2 17.80 -9.82 14.80
C ARG A 2 19.04 -9.45 13.98
N GLY A 3 20.19 -10.00 14.31
CA GLY A 3 21.47 -9.68 13.65
C GLY A 3 21.63 -10.31 12.25
N ASP A 4 20.69 -11.17 11.85
CA ASP A 4 20.70 -11.95 10.59
C ASP A 4 20.09 -11.18 9.40
N LYS A 5 19.54 -9.98 9.62
CA LYS A 5 18.86 -9.14 8.60
C LYS A 5 17.67 -9.84 7.92
N THR A 6 17.07 -10.84 8.57
CA THR A 6 15.88 -11.51 8.05
C THR A 6 14.68 -10.56 8.05
N LEU A 7 14.00 -10.42 6.91
CA LEU A 7 12.73 -9.70 6.82
C LEU A 7 11.61 -10.54 7.43
N VAL A 8 10.81 -9.93 8.29
CA VAL A 8 9.62 -10.56 8.89
C VAL A 8 8.46 -9.58 8.82
N VAL A 9 7.28 -10.08 8.42
CA VAL A 9 6.03 -9.33 8.48
C VAL A 9 5.44 -9.47 9.87
N ILE A 10 5.09 -8.35 10.49
CA ILE A 10 4.46 -8.28 11.80
C ILE A 10 3.04 -7.72 11.65
N ASP A 11 2.28 -7.70 12.75
CA ASP A 11 0.98 -7.04 12.82
C ASP A 11 -0.08 -7.62 11.87
N TRP A 12 -0.39 -8.90 12.07
CA TRP A 12 -1.28 -9.69 11.21
C TRP A 12 -2.78 -9.50 11.52
N GLU A 13 -3.18 -8.54 12.38
CA GLU A 13 -4.56 -8.42 12.85
C GLU A 13 -5.58 -8.07 11.76
N ALA A 14 -5.11 -7.42 10.68
CA ALA A 14 -5.92 -7.08 9.51
C ALA A 14 -5.62 -7.98 8.29
N ALA A 15 -4.87 -9.08 8.46
CA ALA A 15 -4.51 -9.95 7.35
C ALA A 15 -5.72 -10.74 6.83
N GLY A 16 -5.81 -10.88 5.51
CA GLY A 16 -6.91 -11.57 4.87
C GLY A 16 -6.65 -11.82 3.39
N TRP A 17 -7.57 -12.53 2.75
CA TRP A 17 -7.56 -12.74 1.31
C TRP A 17 -8.23 -11.55 0.63
N TYR A 18 -7.44 -10.52 0.34
CA TYR A 18 -7.88 -9.34 -0.40
C TYR A 18 -7.60 -9.48 -1.90
N PRO A 19 -8.23 -8.65 -2.75
CA PRO A 19 -7.89 -8.58 -4.18
C PRO A 19 -6.41 -8.27 -4.41
N GLU A 20 -5.86 -8.68 -5.56
CA GLU A 20 -4.43 -8.55 -5.89
C GLU A 20 -3.87 -7.11 -5.83
N TYR A 21 -4.72 -6.11 -6.06
CA TYR A 21 -4.34 -4.69 -6.04
C TYR A 21 -4.27 -4.10 -4.64
N TRP A 22 -4.68 -4.84 -3.61
CA TRP A 22 -4.95 -4.31 -2.27
C TRP A 22 -3.74 -3.64 -1.63
N GLU A 23 -2.60 -4.33 -1.62
CA GLU A 23 -1.33 -3.82 -1.08
C GLU A 23 -0.84 -2.60 -1.86
N TYR A 24 -0.98 -2.57 -3.19
CA TYR A 24 -0.59 -1.41 -4.01
C TYR A 24 -1.42 -0.18 -3.66
N VAL A 25 -2.75 -0.33 -3.59
CA VAL A 25 -3.66 0.78 -3.31
C VAL A 25 -3.46 1.31 -1.90
N LEU A 26 -3.40 0.43 -0.90
CA LEU A 26 -3.17 0.85 0.49
C LEU A 26 -1.80 1.49 0.68
N ALA A 27 -0.74 0.92 0.11
CA ALA A 27 0.60 1.48 0.26
C ALA A 27 0.71 2.86 -0.39
N THR A 28 0.09 3.05 -1.57
CA THR A 28 0.05 4.34 -2.26
C THR A 28 -0.68 5.41 -1.44
N ILE A 29 -1.82 5.06 -0.85
CA ILE A 29 -2.64 5.98 -0.03
C ILE A 29 -1.96 6.32 1.30
N THR A 30 -1.43 5.31 2.00
CA THR A 30 -1.02 5.47 3.42
C THR A 30 0.41 5.91 3.62
N ALA A 31 1.34 5.53 2.74
CA ALA A 31 2.76 5.78 2.98
C ALA A 31 3.14 7.25 2.77
N ALA A 32 2.57 7.89 1.75
CA ALA A 32 2.81 9.31 1.47
C ALA A 32 1.72 10.00 0.63
N SER A 33 0.77 9.26 0.04
CA SER A 33 -0.26 9.84 -0.84
C SER A 33 0.33 10.74 -1.95
N TRP A 34 1.41 10.29 -2.60
CA TRP A 34 2.14 11.03 -3.64
C TRP A 34 2.85 12.32 -3.18
N LYS A 35 3.06 12.51 -1.88
CA LYS A 35 3.76 13.69 -1.34
C LYS A 35 5.29 13.57 -1.36
N ASP A 36 5.82 12.39 -1.67
CA ASP A 36 7.25 12.10 -1.75
C ASP A 36 7.58 11.07 -2.85
N ASP A 37 8.81 10.58 -2.87
CA ASP A 37 9.36 9.59 -3.81
C ASP A 37 8.96 8.14 -3.50
N TRP A 38 8.12 7.88 -2.48
CA TRP A 38 7.74 6.52 -2.09
C TRP A 38 7.12 5.72 -3.24
N HIS A 39 6.36 6.38 -4.11
CA HIS A 39 5.78 5.79 -5.31
C HIS A 39 6.84 5.15 -6.24
N GLU A 40 8.05 5.70 -6.31
CA GLU A 40 9.15 5.13 -7.09
C GLU A 40 9.68 3.80 -6.51
N TYR A 41 9.53 3.59 -5.20
CA TYR A 41 9.88 2.33 -4.55
C TYR A 41 8.77 1.31 -4.70
N LEU A 42 7.50 1.72 -4.60
CA LEU A 42 6.35 0.84 -4.81
C LEU A 42 6.40 0.15 -6.17
N ALA A 43 6.69 0.89 -7.23
CA ALA A 43 6.84 0.35 -8.59
C ALA A 43 7.98 -0.69 -8.73
N LYS A 44 8.90 -0.78 -7.76
CA LYS A 44 9.98 -1.79 -7.75
C LYS A 44 9.62 -3.04 -6.96
N ILE A 45 8.62 -2.98 -6.07
CA ILE A 45 8.28 -4.06 -5.12
C ILE A 45 6.87 -4.63 -5.30
N LEU A 46 5.98 -3.93 -6.00
CA LEU A 46 4.60 -4.33 -6.27
C LEU A 46 4.26 -4.10 -7.75
N ASP A 47 3.28 -4.87 -8.24
CA ASP A 47 2.63 -4.57 -9.53
C ASP A 47 1.76 -3.32 -9.40
N GLU A 48 1.68 -2.52 -10.46
CA GLU A 48 0.95 -1.25 -10.45
C GLU A 48 -0.51 -1.41 -10.88
N TYR A 49 -1.43 -0.84 -10.09
CA TYR A 49 -2.88 -0.86 -10.32
C TYR A 49 -3.45 0.57 -10.26
N PRO A 50 -3.11 1.46 -11.21
CA PRO A 50 -3.44 2.88 -11.15
C PRO A 50 -4.95 3.17 -11.25
N ASN A 51 -5.71 2.33 -11.96
CA ASN A 51 -7.16 2.46 -12.06
C ASN A 51 -7.81 2.14 -10.71
N GLU A 52 -7.33 1.09 -10.05
CA GLU A 52 -7.81 0.61 -8.77
C GLU A 52 -7.54 1.62 -7.67
N TYR A 53 -6.34 2.20 -7.70
CA TYR A 53 -5.98 3.32 -6.83
C TYR A 53 -6.93 4.51 -7.03
N ALA A 54 -7.20 4.93 -8.27
CA ALA A 54 -7.97 6.13 -8.55
C ALA A 54 -9.40 6.08 -7.96
N TRP A 55 -10.12 4.97 -8.14
CA TRP A 55 -11.48 4.86 -7.57
C TRP A 55 -11.46 4.68 -6.06
N PHE A 56 -10.45 3.99 -5.51
CA PHE A 56 -10.35 3.77 -4.06
C PHE A 56 -9.97 5.07 -3.33
N ASP A 57 -9.05 5.87 -3.88
CA ASP A 57 -8.70 7.19 -3.36
C ASP A 57 -9.93 8.13 -3.34
N MET A 58 -10.74 8.11 -4.40
CA MET A 58 -12.01 8.84 -4.43
C MET A 58 -12.94 8.38 -3.29
N MET A 59 -13.12 7.08 -3.10
CA MET A 59 -13.94 6.52 -2.02
C MET A 59 -13.43 6.91 -0.63
N VAL A 60 -12.12 6.79 -0.40
CA VAL A 60 -11.48 7.15 0.89
C VAL A 60 -11.69 8.64 1.17
N ARG A 61 -11.46 9.53 0.19
CA ARG A 61 -11.66 10.97 0.39
C ARG A 61 -13.10 11.33 0.75
N GLU A 62 -14.09 10.62 0.21
CA GLU A 62 -15.49 10.83 0.54
C GLU A 62 -15.83 10.35 1.97
N ILE A 63 -15.34 9.17 2.37
CA ILE A 63 -15.62 8.60 3.70
C ILE A 63 -14.99 9.42 4.82
N TRP A 64 -13.82 10.01 4.56
CA TRP A 64 -13.02 10.72 5.55
C TRP A 64 -12.98 12.25 5.35
N SER A 65 -13.96 12.81 4.61
CA SER A 65 -14.12 14.27 4.44
C SER A 65 -14.68 14.96 5.68
#